data_AF-A0A7W0PAW8-F1
#
_entry.id   AF-A0A7W0PAW8-F1
#
_cell.length_a   1.000
_cell.length_b   1.000
_cell.length_c   1.000
_cell.angle_alpha   90.00
_cell.angle_beta   90.00
_cell.angle_gamma   90.00
#
_symmetry.space_group_name_H-M   'P 1'
#
loop_
_entity.id
_entity.type
_entity.pdbx_description
1 polymer ?
#
loop_
_entity_poly.entity_id
_entity_poly.type
_entity_poly.pdbx_seq_one_letter_code
_entity_poly.pdbx_strand_id
1 'polypeptide(L)' 'PGLLMIEQLPDRWLVRQIFDDPAGDHDWGISAEVDLAASDEAGVAVVRVTAVNEL' A
#
# COMPACT_ATOMS: atom_id res chain seq x y z
N PRO A 1 8.56 -4.87 -12.43
CA PRO A 1 8.77 -5.20 -11.00
C PRO A 1 9.32 -3.96 -10.28
N GLY A 2 8.61 -3.44 -9.27
CA GLY A 2 9.05 -2.22 -8.54
C GLY A 2 7.94 -1.24 -8.15
N LEU A 3 6.73 -1.39 -8.71
CA LEU A 3 5.60 -0.48 -8.44
C LEU A 3 4.85 -0.78 -7.12
N LEU A 4 5.27 -1.80 -6.38
CA LEU A 4 4.68 -2.19 -5.12
C LEU A 4 5.79 -2.50 -4.12
N MET A 5 5.78 -1.77 -3.01
CA MET A 5 6.66 -1.99 -1.87
C MET A 5 5.81 -2.36 -0.65
N ILE A 6 6.25 -3.37 0.09
CA ILE A 6 5.58 -3.85 1.29
C ILE A 6 6.63 -4.00 2.39
N GLU A 7 6.45 -3.27 3.49
CA GLU A 7 7.17 -3.50 4.74
C GLU A 7 6.26 -4.29 5.69
N GLN A 8 6.76 -5.42 6.20
CA GLN A 8 6.00 -6.30 7.08
C GLN A 8 6.37 -6.03 8.54
N LEU A 9 5.44 -5.42 9.28
CA LEU A 9 5.52 -5.30 10.72
C LEU A 9 4.67 -6.41 11.39
N PRO A 10 4.84 -6.67 12.70
CA PRO A 10 4.14 -7.75 13.37
C PRO A 10 2.61 -7.63 13.39
N ASP A 11 2.08 -6.40 13.45
CA ASP A 11 0.65 -6.08 13.58
C ASP A 11 0.03 -5.58 12.27
N ARG A 12 0.84 -5.02 11.37
CA ARG A 12 0.38 -4.44 10.11
C ARG A 12 1.43 -4.50 9.02
N TRP A 13 1.00 -4.41 7.77
CA TRP A 13 1.91 -4.15 6.65
C TRP A 13 1.80 -2.70 6.19
N LEU A 14 2.95 -2.06 5.97
CA LEU A 14 3.00 -0.74 5.33
C LEU A 14 3.17 -0.96 3.83
N VAL A 15 2.28 -0.36 3.04
CA VAL A 15 2.24 -0.57 1.60
C VAL A 15 2.42 0.76 0.88
N ARG A 16 3.31 0.78 -0.11
CA ARG A 16 3.39 1.84 -1.11
C ARG A 16 3.14 1.25 -2.49
N GLN A 17 2.12 1.76 -3.18
CA GLN A 17 1.87 1.46 -4.59
C GLN A 17 2.11 2.72 -5.43
N ILE A 18 3.01 2.61 -6.39
CA ILE A 18 3.35 3.68 -7.33
C ILE A 18 2.41 3.57 -8.54
N PHE A 19 1.93 4.70 -9.04
CA PHE A 19 1.14 4.75 -10.26
C PHE A 19 2.02 4.53 -11.48
N ASP A 20 1.57 3.67 -12.38
CA ASP A 20 2.16 3.52 -13.70
C ASP A 20 1.48 4.53 -14.63
N ASP A 21 1.97 5.77 -14.60
CA ASP A 21 1.41 6.84 -15.41
C ASP A 21 1.90 6.74 -16.87
N PRO A 22 1.13 7.25 -17.86
CA PRO A 22 1.52 7.16 -19.27
C PRO A 22 2.76 7.96 -19.65
N ALA A 23 3.18 8.95 -18.85
CA ALA A 23 4.42 9.70 -19.09
C ALA A 23 5.64 8.92 -18.59
N GLY A 24 5.45 7.96 -17.67
CA GLY A 24 6.48 7.10 -17.11
C GLY A 24 7.28 7.79 -16.00
N ASP A 25 6.70 8.80 -15.35
CA ASP A 25 7.37 9.60 -14.32
C ASP A 25 7.41 8.86 -12.97
N HIS A 26 6.41 8.01 -12.69
CA HIS A 26 6.34 7.13 -11.51
C HIS A 26 6.51 7.89 -10.18
N ASP A 27 6.08 9.14 -10.16
CA ASP A 27 6.23 10.09 -9.05
C ASP A 27 5.02 10.13 -8.12
N TRP A 28 3.85 9.63 -8.53
CA TRP A 28 2.65 9.55 -7.70
C TRP A 28 2.38 8.15 -7.13
N GLY A 29 1.63 8.07 -6.03
CA GLY A 29 1.18 6.79 -5.50
C GLY A 29 0.26 6.86 -4.29
N ILE A 30 -0.07 5.67 -3.79
CA ILE A 30 -0.90 5.44 -2.62
C ILE A 30 -0.03 4.85 -1.51
N SER A 31 -0.10 5.47 -0.34
CA SER A 31 0.41 4.88 0.91
C SER A 31 -0.77 4.32 1.71
N ALA A 32 -0.61 3.10 2.22
CA ALA A 32 -1.66 2.41 2.95
C ALA A 32 -1.08 1.50 4.05
N GLU A 33 -1.94 1.15 4.99
CA GLU A 33 -1.68 0.13 6.00
C GLU A 33 -2.66 -1.03 5.83
N VAL A 34 -2.15 -2.27 5.95
CA VAL A 34 -2.97 -3.49 6.03
C VAL A 34 -2.99 -3.93 7.48
N ASP A 35 -4.16 -3.93 8.11
CA ASP A 35 -4.34 -4.39 9.50
C ASP A 35 -4.48 -5.92 9.53
N LEU A 36 -3.52 -6.62 10.15
CA LEU A 36 -3.50 -8.08 10.10
C LEU A 36 -4.60 -8.72 10.95
N ALA A 37 -4.87 -8.17 12.14
CA ALA A 37 -5.91 -8.72 13.01
C ALA A 37 -7.31 -8.55 12.40
N ALA A 38 -7.58 -7.37 11.82
CA ALA A 38 -8.85 -7.12 11.13
C ALA A 38 -8.97 -7.96 9.86
N SER A 39 -7.86 -8.18 9.15
CA SER A 39 -7.84 -9.03 7.96
C SER A 39 -8.13 -10.50 8.29
N ASP A 40 -7.58 -11.00 9.39
CA ASP A 40 -7.83 -12.36 9.89
C ASP A 40 -9.31 -12.56 10.25
N GLU A 41 -9.93 -11.56 10.91
CA GLU A 41 -11.36 -11.59 11.24
C GLU A 41 -12.26 -11.53 9.99
N ALA A 42 -11.92 -10.68 9.02
CA ALA A 42 -12.71 -10.50 7.80
C ALA A 42 -12.52 -11.62 6.75
N GLY A 43 -11.44 -12.41 6.85
CA GLY A 43 -11.05 -13.39 5.85
C GLY A 43 -10.58 -12.78 4.52
N VAL A 44 -10.37 -11.46 4.49
CA VAL A 44 -9.91 -10.66 3.35
C VAL A 44 -9.04 -9.52 3.85
N ALA A 45 -8.15 -8.99 3.01
CA ALA A 45 -7.30 -7.87 3.39
C ALA A 45 -8.14 -6.63 3.76
N VAL A 46 -7.94 -6.13 4.98
CA VAL A 46 -8.49 -4.87 5.46
C VAL A 46 -7.43 -3.80 5.29
N VAL A 47 -7.67 -2.90 4.32
CA VAL A 47 -6.70 -1.88 3.90
C VAL A 47 -7.21 -0.49 4.25
N ARG A 48 -6.36 0.32 4.87
CA ARG A 48 -6.61 1.74 5.12
C ARG A 48 -5.62 2.58 4.33
N VAL A 49 -6.13 3.38 3.39
CA VAL A 49 -5.34 4.39 2.69
C VAL A 49 -5.00 5.53 3.67
N THR A 50 -3.72 5.86 3.76
CA THR A 50 -3.21 6.93 4.64
C THR A 50 -2.80 8.17 3.86
N ALA A 51 -2.39 8.03 2.60
CA ALA A 51 -2.10 9.15 1.72
C ALA A 51 -2.25 8.79 0.24
N VAL A 52 -2.53 9.80 -0.57
CA VAL A 52 -2.38 9.79 -2.03
C VAL A 52 -1.59 11.04 -2.39
N ASN A 53 -0.35 10.86 -2.85
CA ASN A 53 0.61 11.95 -2.98
C ASN A 53 1.79 11.57 -3.88
N GLU A 54 2.55 12.60 -4.24
CA GLU A 54 3.90 12.49 -4.82
C GLU A 54 4.87 11.78 -3.86
N LEU A 55 5.88 11.10 -4.42
CA LEU A 55 6.84 10.22 -3.74
C LEU A 55 7.98 10.99 -3.03
#